data_AF-W3AJS9-F1
#
_entry.id   AF-W3AJS9-F1
#
_cell.length_a   1.000
_cell.length_b   1.000
_cell.length_c   1.000
_cell.angle_alpha   90.00
_cell.angle_beta   90.00
_cell.angle_gamma   90.00
#
_symmetry.space_group_name_H-M   'P 1'
#
loop_
_entity.id
_entity.type
_entity.pdbx_description
1 polymer ?
#
loop_
_entity_poly.entity_id
_entity_poly.type
_entity_poly.pdbx_seq_one_letter_code
_entity_poly.pdbx_strand_id
1 'polypeptide(L)'
;GYDKVNQLRHVRFFGDIHGMVEHMRKHADIIRPKFEMVEDVFAKNLEGLGIGEWTKPNGGYFISFDTMPGCAKSVVAHCKKAGVKLTAAGATFPYHKDPDDKNIRIAPTYPTLDDLKTAANLFTLCVKLVSAEKILSTKTGEDIKELDEAKPEEVMAEAM
;
A
#
# COMPACT_ATOMS: atom_id res chain seq x y z
N GLY A 1 12.08 35.98 5.85
CA GLY A 1 13.40 35.84 6.51
C GLY A 1 13.48 34.50 7.20
N TYR A 2 14.67 34.07 7.65
CA TYR A 2 14.84 32.78 8.33
C TYR A 2 14.21 32.78 9.73
N ASP A 3 13.49 31.70 10.06
CA ASP A 3 12.98 31.47 11.41
C ASP A 3 14.09 30.98 12.34
N LYS A 4 14.91 31.92 12.81
CA LYS A 4 16.04 31.66 13.72
C LYS A 4 15.58 31.16 15.10
N VAL A 5 14.34 31.46 15.50
CA VAL A 5 13.79 30.97 16.78
C VAL A 5 13.52 29.47 16.67
N ASN A 6 12.91 29.01 15.57
CA ASN A 6 12.72 27.58 15.33
C ASN A 6 14.04 26.82 15.13
N GLN A 7 15.01 27.43 14.45
CA GLN A 7 16.37 26.87 14.34
C GLN A 7 17.03 26.69 15.73
N LEU A 8 16.96 27.71 16.59
CA LEU A 8 17.51 27.63 17.96
C LEU A 8 16.81 26.54 18.79
N ARG A 9 15.50 26.32 18.60
CA ARG A 9 14.77 25.22 19.25
C ARG A 9 15.33 23.86 18.84
N HIS A 10 15.60 23.63 17.56
CA HIS A 10 16.18 22.35 17.08
C HIS A 10 17.60 22.15 17.58
N VAL A 11 18.44 23.20 17.57
CA VAL A 11 19.80 23.14 18.12
C VAL A 11 19.77 22.76 19.60
N ARG A 12 18.87 23.38 20.39
CA ARG A 12 18.72 23.05 21.82
C ARG A 12 18.11 21.67 22.07
N PHE A 13 17.21 21.22 21.20
CA PHE A 13 16.55 19.92 21.33
C PHE A 13 17.49 18.76 21.06
N PHE A 14 18.26 18.82 19.96
CA PHE A 14 19.20 17.76 19.61
C PHE A 14 20.53 17.89 20.35
N GLY A 15 20.96 19.11 20.70
CA GLY A 15 22.26 19.39 21.31
C GLY A 15 23.38 19.27 20.29
N ASP A 16 23.68 18.03 19.88
CA ASP A 16 24.72 17.68 18.92
C ASP A 16 24.26 16.58 17.95
N ILE A 17 25.19 16.08 17.13
CA ILE A 17 24.93 15.01 16.17
C ILE A 17 24.57 13.69 16.85
N HIS A 18 25.10 13.40 18.04
CA HIS A 18 24.81 12.17 18.77
C HIS A 18 23.37 12.20 19.31
N GLY A 19 22.91 13.34 19.84
CA GLY A 19 21.52 13.51 20.25
C GLY A 19 20.52 13.36 19.09
N MET A 20 20.88 13.82 17.88
CA MET A 20 20.08 13.56 16.68
C MET A 20 20.03 12.06 16.33
N VAL A 21 21.18 11.36 16.36
CA VAL A 21 21.25 9.92 16.07
C VAL A 21 20.43 9.11 17.09
N GLU A 22 20.52 9.42 18.38
CA GLU A 22 19.70 8.79 19.43
C GLU A 22 18.21 9.05 19.21
N HIS A 23 17.83 10.25 18.78
CA HIS A 23 16.44 10.54 18.46
C HIS A 23 15.95 9.73 17.26
N MET A 24 16.78 9.55 16.23
CA MET A 24 16.43 8.71 15.07
C MET A 24 16.34 7.23 15.42
N ARG A 25 17.12 6.73 16.39
CA ARG A 25 16.96 5.37 16.94
C ARG A 25 15.57 5.16 17.55
N LYS A 26 15.08 6.13 18.34
CA LYS A 26 13.72 6.10 18.90
C LYS A 26 12.63 6.06 17.80
N HIS A 27 12.82 6.80 16.70
CA HIS A 27 11.93 6.68 15.55
C HIS A 27 12.00 5.30 14.88
N ALA A 28 13.21 4.75 14.73
CA ALA A 28 13.40 3.42 14.16
C ALA A 28 12.67 2.34 14.98
N ASP A 29 12.69 2.41 16.32
CA ASP A 29 12.00 1.46 17.20
C ASP A 29 10.47 1.46 17.00
N ILE A 30 9.89 2.60 16.60
CA ILE A 30 8.45 2.71 16.29
C ILE A 30 8.14 2.27 14.85
N ILE A 31 9.01 2.61 13.91
CA ILE A 31 8.74 2.45 12.48
C ILE A 31 9.10 1.04 11.98
N ARG A 32 10.24 0.49 12.44
CA ARG A 32 10.72 -0.84 12.03
C ARG A 32 9.66 -1.94 12.14
N PRO A 33 8.96 -2.14 13.28
CA PRO A 33 7.97 -3.21 13.37
C PRO A 33 6.80 -3.04 12.39
N LYS A 34 6.49 -1.81 11.96
CA LYS A 34 5.46 -1.55 10.95
C LYS A 34 5.90 -2.03 9.56
N PHE A 35 7.16 -1.80 9.20
CA PHE A 35 7.72 -2.27 7.94
C PHE A 35 7.85 -3.79 7.92
N GLU A 36 8.45 -4.37 8.96
CA GLU A 36 8.59 -5.83 9.11
C GLU A 36 7.24 -6.53 9.01
N MET A 37 6.21 -6.01 9.68
CA MET A 37 4.87 -6.58 9.61
C MET A 37 4.27 -6.54 8.20
N VAL A 38 4.42 -5.44 7.46
CA VAL A 38 3.93 -5.36 6.07
C VAL A 38 4.69 -6.36 5.18
N GLU A 39 6.01 -6.44 5.32
CA GLU A 39 6.84 -7.39 4.58
C GLU A 39 6.46 -8.84 4.87
N ASP A 40 6.22 -9.19 6.14
CA ASP A 40 5.78 -10.52 6.56
C ASP A 40 4.42 -10.89 5.96
N VAL A 41 3.47 -9.94 5.94
CA VAL A 41 2.16 -10.14 5.32
C VAL A 41 2.31 -10.34 3.81
N PHE A 42 3.15 -9.56 3.15
CA PHE A 42 3.40 -9.70 1.71
C PHE A 42 4.07 -11.03 1.39
N ALA A 43 5.11 -11.41 2.13
CA ALA A 43 5.80 -12.69 1.96
C ALA A 43 4.82 -13.86 2.14
N LYS A 44 4.11 -13.90 3.28
CA LYS A 44 3.13 -14.94 3.58
C LYS A 44 2.05 -15.07 2.51
N ASN A 45 1.56 -13.96 1.97
CA ASN A 45 0.40 -13.98 1.10
C ASN A 45 0.77 -14.04 -0.39
N LEU A 46 1.90 -13.48 -0.82
CA LEU A 46 2.19 -13.23 -2.25
C LEU A 46 3.46 -13.92 -2.76
N GLU A 47 4.38 -14.32 -1.89
CA GLU A 47 5.61 -14.98 -2.31
C GLU A 47 5.30 -16.32 -3.02
N GLY A 48 6.04 -16.62 -4.08
CA GLY A 48 5.82 -17.81 -4.90
C GLY A 48 4.63 -17.75 -5.87
N LEU A 49 3.80 -16.71 -5.81
CA LEU A 49 2.64 -16.57 -6.72
C LEU A 49 2.98 -15.82 -8.02
N GLY A 50 4.07 -15.03 -8.05
CA GLY A 50 4.47 -14.26 -9.24
C GLY A 50 3.50 -13.13 -9.61
N ILE A 51 2.69 -12.67 -8.67
CA ILE A 51 1.65 -11.64 -8.88
C ILE A 51 1.98 -10.28 -8.26
N GLY A 52 3.11 -10.19 -7.55
CA GLY A 52 3.57 -8.94 -6.95
C GLY A 52 5.03 -9.00 -6.53
N GLU A 53 5.70 -7.87 -6.64
CA GLU A 53 7.07 -7.64 -6.20
C GLU A 53 7.13 -6.39 -5.32
N TRP A 54 8.01 -6.36 -4.33
CA TRP A 54 8.15 -5.18 -3.48
C TRP A 54 9.59 -4.96 -3.01
N THR A 55 9.90 -3.69 -2.76
CA THR A 55 11.16 -3.30 -2.12
C THR A 55 11.19 -3.71 -0.65
N LYS A 56 12.37 -4.10 -0.14
CA LYS A 56 12.65 -4.33 1.30
C LYS A 56 13.61 -3.25 1.83
N PRO A 57 13.11 -2.05 2.15
CA PRO A 57 13.96 -0.90 2.45
C PRO A 57 14.55 -0.98 3.86
N ASN A 58 15.86 -0.70 3.99
CA ASN A 58 16.54 -0.61 5.29
C ASN A 58 16.30 0.73 6.02
N GLY A 59 15.48 1.62 5.45
CA GLY A 59 15.16 2.94 5.99
C GLY A 59 14.28 3.76 5.06
N GLY A 60 13.75 4.87 5.55
CA GLY A 60 12.79 5.70 4.82
C GLY A 60 11.35 5.51 5.31
N TYR A 61 10.37 5.81 4.45
CA TYR A 61 8.96 5.95 4.83
C TYR A 61 7.98 5.15 3.96
N PHE A 62 8.46 4.50 2.90
CA PHE A 62 7.60 3.85 1.91
C PHE A 62 8.15 2.48 1.48
N ILE A 63 7.22 1.59 1.13
CA ILE A 63 7.49 0.38 0.36
C ILE A 63 6.91 0.61 -1.04
N SER A 64 7.71 0.36 -2.07
CA SER A 64 7.24 0.33 -3.45
C SER A 64 6.79 -1.08 -3.78
N PHE A 65 5.54 -1.24 -4.19
CA PHE A 65 4.94 -2.51 -4.57
C PHE A 65 4.54 -2.45 -6.04
N ASP A 66 4.97 -3.42 -6.83
CA ASP A 66 4.55 -3.59 -8.22
C ASP A 66 3.62 -4.81 -8.31
N THR A 67 2.42 -4.62 -8.87
CA THR A 67 1.51 -5.70 -9.26
C THR A 67 1.95 -6.32 -10.58
N MET A 68 1.20 -7.30 -11.09
CA MET A 68 1.21 -7.58 -12.53
C MET A 68 0.93 -6.29 -13.34
N PRO A 69 1.50 -6.10 -14.54
CA PRO A 69 1.22 -4.92 -15.37
C PRO A 69 -0.28 -4.72 -15.61
N GLY A 70 -0.81 -3.50 -15.62
CA GLY A 70 -2.23 -3.23 -15.87
C GLY A 70 -3.18 -3.56 -14.73
N CYS A 71 -2.68 -3.81 -13.51
CA CYS A 71 -3.51 -4.20 -12.36
C CYS A 71 -3.57 -3.14 -11.25
N ALA A 72 -2.65 -2.17 -11.20
CA ALA A 72 -2.52 -1.30 -10.03
C ALA A 72 -3.77 -0.45 -9.78
N LYS A 73 -4.34 0.16 -10.82
CA LYS A 73 -5.61 0.92 -10.71
C LYS A 73 -6.75 0.07 -10.18
N SER A 74 -6.90 -1.16 -10.66
CA SER A 74 -7.95 -2.07 -10.21
C SER A 74 -7.73 -2.46 -8.75
N VAL A 75 -6.51 -2.83 -8.35
CA VAL A 75 -6.20 -3.15 -6.94
C VAL A 75 -6.53 -1.97 -6.03
N VAL A 76 -6.16 -0.74 -6.41
CA VAL A 76 -6.49 0.48 -5.65
C VAL A 76 -8.01 0.69 -5.57
N ALA A 77 -8.74 0.43 -6.64
CA ALA A 77 -10.20 0.54 -6.67
C ALA A 77 -10.89 -0.49 -5.75
N HIS A 78 -10.47 -1.76 -5.77
CA HIS A 78 -11.00 -2.80 -4.88
C HIS A 78 -10.69 -2.49 -3.41
N CYS A 79 -9.46 -2.05 -3.10
CA CYS A 79 -9.10 -1.61 -1.74
C CYS A 79 -10.03 -0.49 -1.26
N LYS A 80 -10.28 0.51 -2.13
CA LYS A 80 -11.19 1.62 -1.83
C LYS A 80 -12.62 1.14 -1.59
N LYS A 81 -13.14 0.23 -2.42
CA LYS A 81 -14.48 -0.39 -2.26
C LYS A 81 -14.60 -1.12 -0.93
N ALA A 82 -13.52 -1.76 -0.48
CA ALA A 82 -13.45 -2.48 0.79
C ALA A 82 -13.03 -1.61 1.99
N GLY A 83 -12.96 -0.29 1.84
CA GLY A 83 -12.74 0.66 2.95
C GLY A 83 -11.29 1.03 3.24
N VAL A 84 -10.31 0.55 2.46
CA VAL A 84 -8.90 0.93 2.60
C VAL A 84 -8.50 1.95 1.53
N LYS A 85 -8.13 3.14 1.97
CA LYS A 85 -7.67 4.22 1.10
C LYS A 85 -6.16 4.11 0.86
N LEU A 86 -5.77 3.93 -0.39
CA LEU A 86 -4.37 3.92 -0.82
C LEU A 86 -3.98 5.21 -1.54
N THR A 87 -2.66 5.41 -1.72
CA THR A 87 -2.15 6.38 -2.70
C THR A 87 -2.65 5.96 -4.09
N ALA A 88 -3.07 6.91 -4.92
CA ALA A 88 -3.51 6.61 -6.27
C ALA A 88 -2.42 5.90 -7.09
N ALA A 89 -2.81 4.90 -7.90
CA ALA A 89 -1.91 4.26 -8.84
C ALA A 89 -1.28 5.30 -9.78
N GLY A 90 0.02 5.18 -10.04
CA GLY A 90 0.80 6.13 -10.83
C GLY A 90 1.22 7.41 -10.09
N ALA A 91 0.85 7.62 -8.82
CA ALA A 91 1.21 8.86 -8.11
C ALA A 91 2.73 9.10 -7.95
N THR A 92 3.53 8.05 -8.07
CA THR A 92 5.01 8.07 -8.03
C THR A 92 5.65 8.45 -9.37
N PHE A 93 4.84 8.71 -10.40
CA PHE A 93 5.29 9.04 -11.75
C PHE A 93 4.92 10.48 -12.12
N PRO A 94 5.73 11.15 -12.97
CA PRO A 94 5.36 12.43 -13.55
C PRO A 94 3.97 12.36 -14.20
N TYR A 95 3.15 13.40 -13.96
CA TYR A 95 1.78 13.50 -14.46
C TYR A 95 0.84 12.38 -13.99
N HIS A 96 1.21 11.63 -12.95
CA HIS A 96 0.46 10.49 -12.41
C HIS A 96 0.25 9.35 -13.41
N LYS A 97 1.18 9.18 -14.36
CA LYS A 97 1.11 8.17 -15.43
C LYS A 97 2.21 7.13 -15.26
N ASP A 98 1.87 6.03 -14.60
CA ASP A 98 2.67 4.81 -14.68
C ASP A 98 2.43 4.15 -16.05
N PRO A 99 3.46 3.99 -16.90
CA PRO A 99 3.32 3.40 -18.23
C PRO A 99 2.86 1.93 -18.18
N ASP A 100 3.16 1.21 -17.11
CA ASP A 100 2.83 -0.21 -16.96
C ASP A 100 1.60 -0.44 -16.08
N ASP A 101 1.07 0.60 -15.43
CA ASP A 101 -0.02 0.51 -14.44
C ASP A 101 0.17 -0.63 -13.42
N LYS A 102 1.35 -0.64 -12.78
CA LYS A 102 1.77 -1.68 -11.84
C LYS A 102 2.14 -1.16 -10.45
N ASN A 103 2.59 0.09 -10.35
CA ASN A 103 3.17 0.59 -9.11
C ASN A 103 2.12 1.13 -8.13
N ILE A 104 2.24 0.72 -6.87
CA ILE A 104 1.49 1.20 -5.73
C ILE A 104 2.47 1.53 -4.60
N ARG A 105 2.39 2.76 -4.09
CA ARG A 105 3.18 3.20 -2.93
C ARG A 105 2.45 2.87 -1.63
N ILE A 106 3.08 2.07 -0.78
CA ILE A 106 2.61 1.71 0.55
C ILE A 106 3.31 2.60 1.59
N ALA A 107 2.54 3.18 2.53
CA ALA A 107 3.03 4.11 3.54
C ALA A 107 2.73 3.58 4.96
N PRO A 108 3.64 2.78 5.56
CA PRO A 108 3.37 2.05 6.81
C PRO A 108 3.39 2.94 8.07
N THR A 109 3.94 4.15 8.00
CA THR A 109 4.40 4.87 9.19
C THR A 109 3.28 5.45 10.06
N TYR A 110 2.14 5.82 9.47
CA TYR A 110 1.05 6.51 10.19
C TYR A 110 0.15 5.57 11.01
N PRO A 111 -0.45 4.50 10.45
CA PRO A 111 -1.46 3.71 11.17
C PRO A 111 -0.91 2.98 12.40
N THR A 112 -1.79 2.57 13.30
CA THR A 112 -1.41 1.63 14.38
C THR A 112 -0.97 0.28 13.77
N LEU A 113 -0.27 -0.55 14.54
CA LEU A 113 0.19 -1.84 14.04
C LEU A 113 -0.97 -2.76 13.64
N ASP A 114 -2.06 -2.77 14.43
CA ASP A 114 -3.24 -3.60 14.18
C ASP A 114 -4.05 -3.14 12.96
N ASP A 115 -4.26 -1.82 12.82
CA ASP A 115 -4.92 -1.25 11.63
C ASP A 115 -4.09 -1.50 10.38
N LEU A 116 -2.76 -1.32 10.47
CA LEU A 116 -1.85 -1.56 9.36
C LEU A 116 -1.87 -3.03 8.94
N LYS A 117 -1.91 -3.96 9.90
CA LYS A 117 -1.98 -5.40 9.63
C LYS A 117 -3.28 -5.77 8.92
N THR A 118 -4.40 -5.20 9.36
CA THR A 118 -5.70 -5.40 8.71
C THR A 118 -5.68 -4.86 7.27
N ALA A 119 -5.17 -3.64 7.09
CA ALA A 119 -5.06 -3.00 5.79
C ALA A 119 -4.11 -3.76 4.84
N ALA A 120 -2.97 -4.24 5.33
CA ALA A 120 -2.01 -5.03 4.54
C ALA A 120 -2.61 -6.38 4.09
N ASN A 121 -3.34 -7.07 4.96
CA ASN A 121 -4.01 -8.32 4.58
C ASN A 121 -5.08 -8.08 3.51
N LEU A 122 -5.92 -7.04 3.68
CA LEU A 122 -6.91 -6.67 2.68
C LEU A 122 -6.26 -6.29 1.35
N PHE A 123 -5.18 -5.52 1.38
CA PHE A 123 -4.42 -5.16 0.20
C PHE A 123 -3.95 -6.41 -0.57
N THR A 124 -3.29 -7.36 0.13
CA THR A 124 -2.84 -8.60 -0.53
C THR A 124 -3.99 -9.45 -1.05
N LEU A 125 -5.17 -9.41 -0.43
CA LEU A 125 -6.38 -10.06 -0.94
C LEU A 125 -6.84 -9.41 -2.25
N CYS A 126 -6.90 -8.09 -2.33
CA CYS A 126 -7.24 -7.37 -3.56
C CYS A 126 -6.23 -7.62 -4.68
N VAL A 127 -4.92 -7.71 -4.35
CA VAL A 127 -3.89 -8.11 -5.33
C VAL A 127 -4.19 -9.50 -5.89
N LYS A 128 -4.44 -10.50 -5.03
CA LYS A 128 -4.79 -11.86 -5.47
C LYS A 128 -6.01 -11.90 -6.36
N LEU A 129 -7.08 -11.21 -5.97
CA LEU A 129 -8.34 -11.17 -6.70
C LEU A 129 -8.13 -10.62 -8.13
N VAL A 130 -7.57 -9.42 -8.23
CA VAL A 130 -7.34 -8.75 -9.52
C VAL A 130 -6.37 -9.56 -10.39
N SER A 131 -5.35 -10.16 -9.80
CA SER A 131 -4.42 -11.02 -10.55
C SER A 131 -5.09 -12.29 -11.06
N ALA A 132 -5.94 -12.94 -10.27
CA ALA A 132 -6.70 -14.12 -10.68
C ALA A 132 -7.66 -13.79 -11.83
N GLU A 133 -8.40 -12.68 -11.72
CA GLU A 133 -9.29 -12.18 -12.78
C GLU A 133 -8.50 -11.92 -14.07
N LYS A 134 -7.35 -11.23 -13.99
CA LYS A 134 -6.51 -10.98 -15.17
C LYS A 134 -6.02 -12.27 -15.82
N ILE A 135 -5.53 -13.22 -15.03
CA ILE A 135 -5.02 -14.50 -15.55
C ILE A 135 -6.15 -15.29 -16.21
N LEU A 136 -7.32 -15.34 -15.59
CA LEU A 136 -8.48 -16.05 -16.13
C LEU A 136 -8.93 -15.40 -17.45
N SER A 137 -9.03 -14.06 -17.51
CA SER A 137 -9.41 -13.32 -18.71
C SER A 137 -8.42 -13.55 -19.86
N THR A 138 -7.12 -13.55 -19.55
CA THR A 138 -6.07 -13.82 -20.54
C THR A 138 -6.16 -15.25 -21.10
N LYS A 139 -6.63 -16.22 -20.31
CA LYS A 139 -6.75 -17.62 -20.72
C LYS A 139 -8.05 -17.92 -21.47
N THR A 140 -9.16 -17.31 -21.07
CA THR A 140 -10.49 -17.56 -21.68
C THR A 140 -10.77 -16.62 -22.84
N GLY A 141 -10.11 -15.47 -22.91
CA GLY A 141 -10.43 -14.39 -23.85
C GLY A 141 -11.68 -13.60 -23.48
N GLU A 142 -12.26 -13.84 -22.30
CA GLU A 142 -13.47 -13.18 -21.80
C GLU A 142 -13.11 -12.06 -20.83
N ASP A 143 -13.84 -10.94 -20.86
CA ASP A 143 -13.69 -9.83 -19.92
C ASP A 143 -14.47 -10.12 -18.63
N ILE A 144 -13.77 -10.44 -17.54
CA ILE A 144 -14.36 -10.94 -16.28
C ILE A 144 -14.91 -9.82 -15.38
N LYS A 145 -15.05 -8.59 -15.89
CA LYS A 145 -15.51 -7.42 -15.10
C LYS A 145 -16.92 -7.57 -14.50
N GLU A 146 -17.68 -8.60 -14.85
CA GLU A 146 -19.09 -8.79 -14.46
C GLU A 146 -19.31 -9.47 -13.09
N LEU A 147 -18.30 -9.99 -12.39
CA LEU A 147 -18.53 -10.72 -11.12
C LEU A 147 -18.81 -9.81 -9.90
N ASP A 148 -18.57 -8.50 -10.02
CA ASP A 148 -18.59 -7.55 -8.90
C ASP A 148 -19.74 -6.54 -8.98
N GLU A 149 -20.51 -6.57 -10.07
CA GLU A 149 -21.82 -5.94 -10.21
C GLU A 149 -22.89 -6.92 -9.74
N ALA A 150 -23.24 -6.86 -8.45
CA ALA A 150 -24.53 -7.40 -8.04
C ALA A 150 -25.60 -6.75 -8.93
N LYS A 151 -26.31 -7.57 -9.73
CA LYS A 151 -27.48 -7.12 -10.48
C LYS A 151 -28.38 -6.36 -9.51
N PRO A 152 -28.76 -5.10 -9.80
CA PRO A 152 -29.59 -4.28 -8.91
C PRO A 152 -30.99 -4.84 -8.59
N GLU A 153 -31.37 -6.01 -9.09
CA GLU A 153 -32.75 -6.52 -9.02
C GLU A 153 -33.03 -7.56 -7.90
N GLU A 154 -32.04 -8.14 -7.20
CA GLU A 154 -32.32 -9.23 -6.26
C GLU A 154 -32.39 -8.85 -4.77
N VAL A 155 -32.15 -7.59 -4.38
CA VAL A 155 -32.17 -7.18 -2.95
C VAL A 155 -33.56 -6.71 -2.47
N MET A 156 -34.59 -6.68 -3.34
CA MET A 156 -35.92 -6.16 -3.00
C MET A 156 -37.03 -7.20 -2.82
N ALA A 157 -36.72 -8.51 -2.77
CA ALA A 157 -37.74 -9.56 -2.67
C ALA A 157 -37.97 -10.19 -1.27
N GLU A 158 -37.19 -9.85 -0.24
CA GLU A 158 -37.33 -10.47 1.10
C GLU A 158 -37.74 -9.49 2.22
N ALA A 159 -38.44 -8.40 1.89
CA ALA A 159 -39.02 -7.49 2.86
C ALA A 159 -40.49 -7.14 2.55
N MET A 160 -41.33 -8.16 2.45
CA MET A 160 -42.79 -8.09 2.63
C MET A 160 -43.22 -9.18 3.62
#